data_AF-A0A133VJV5-F1
#
_entry.id   AF-A0A133VJV5-F1
#
_cell.length_a   1.000
_cell.length_b   1.000
_cell.length_c   1.000
_cell.angle_alpha   90.00
_cell.angle_beta   90.00
_cell.angle_gamma   90.00
#
_symmetry.space_group_name_H-M   'P 1'
#
loop_
_entity.id
_entity.type
_entity.pdbx_description
1 polymer ?
#
loop_
_entity_poly.entity_id
_entity_poly.type
_entity_poly.pdbx_seq_one_letter_code
_entity_poly.pdbx_strand_id
1 'polypeptide(L)'
;REKNNRYSRIFQNGPVALRTRNIGIISKENAEKDATGPIARASGMKFDYREPHSTYQKLDFSTIYREEGDVLARVVQRFDEVNQSIDIIKRVIDRIEPGPIREYTEMEAGEAEHRMEAPRGELTYYIRTNEEGNIEDATIRTPSIMNVQACVDHMMGGAPTIADAVAIYESVDPCIACLER
;
A
#
# COMPACT_ATOMS: atom_id res chain seq x y z
N ARG A 1 -20.12 -9.65 10.55
CA ARG A 1 -19.39 -8.66 9.71
C ARG A 1 -19.37 -7.24 10.31
N GLU A 2 -20.30 -6.82 11.19
CA GLU A 2 -20.27 -5.45 11.78
C GLU A 2 -19.29 -5.22 12.94
N LYS A 3 -18.78 -6.26 13.62
CA LYS A 3 -17.99 -6.11 14.87
C LYS A 3 -16.64 -5.41 14.71
N ASN A 4 -16.07 -5.34 13.50
CA ASN A 4 -14.72 -4.80 13.26
C ASN A 4 -14.71 -3.35 12.76
N ASN A 5 -15.86 -2.72 12.55
CA ASN A 5 -15.96 -1.35 12.00
C ASN A 5 -15.95 -0.26 13.11
N ARG A 6 -15.63 -0.61 14.36
CA ARG A 6 -15.60 0.38 15.45
C ARG A 6 -14.59 1.49 15.18
N TYR A 7 -13.36 1.13 14.80
CA TYR A 7 -12.30 2.11 14.60
C TYR A 7 -12.58 2.98 13.37
N SER A 8 -12.89 2.38 12.21
CA SER A 8 -13.27 3.14 11.02
C SER A 8 -14.41 4.13 11.32
N ARG A 9 -15.47 3.74 12.06
CA ARG A 9 -16.54 4.66 12.49
C ARG A 9 -16.07 5.79 13.43
N ILE A 10 -15.20 5.48 14.39
CA ILE A 10 -14.65 6.48 15.33
C ILE A 10 -13.82 7.50 14.57
N PHE A 11 -12.96 7.07 13.65
CA PHE A 11 -12.09 7.99 12.90
C PHE A 11 -12.86 8.77 11.83
N GLN A 12 -13.90 8.16 11.23
CA GLN A 12 -14.75 8.82 10.23
C GLN A 12 -15.66 9.91 10.81
N ASN A 13 -16.12 9.75 12.04
CA ASN A 13 -17.08 10.67 12.68
C ASN A 13 -16.52 11.43 13.89
N GLY A 14 -15.31 11.11 14.32
CA GLY A 14 -14.67 11.70 15.48
C GLY A 14 -13.83 12.94 15.17
N PRO A 15 -13.07 13.44 16.16
CA PRO A 15 -12.26 14.65 16.01
C PRO A 15 -11.21 14.59 14.89
N VAL A 16 -10.71 13.40 14.56
CA VAL A 16 -9.76 13.22 13.45
C VAL A 16 -10.39 13.63 12.13
N ALA A 17 -11.65 13.25 11.87
CA ALA A 17 -12.34 13.64 10.64
C ALA A 17 -12.45 15.17 10.48
N LEU A 18 -12.54 15.92 11.58
CA LEU A 18 -12.56 17.40 11.53
C LEU A 18 -11.22 17.98 11.07
N ARG A 19 -10.11 17.24 11.23
CA ARG A 19 -8.76 17.67 10.88
C ARG A 19 -8.23 17.09 9.57
N THR A 20 -8.83 16.02 9.07
CA THR A 20 -8.32 15.29 7.90
C THR A 20 -9.24 15.28 6.70
N ARG A 21 -10.53 15.63 6.88
CA ARG A 21 -11.48 15.69 5.77
C ARG A 21 -11.18 16.88 4.87
N ASN A 22 -11.21 16.66 3.57
CA ASN A 22 -10.88 17.63 2.53
C ASN A 22 -9.46 18.24 2.65
N ILE A 23 -8.53 17.52 3.27
CA ILE A 23 -7.12 17.92 3.41
C ILE A 23 -6.24 16.99 2.58
N GLY A 24 -5.25 17.54 1.87
CA GLY A 24 -4.28 16.77 1.07
C GLY A 24 -4.93 15.93 -0.02
N ILE A 25 -5.85 16.52 -0.76
CA ILE A 25 -6.58 15.85 -1.84
C ILE A 25 -5.64 15.64 -3.02
N ILE A 26 -5.61 14.42 -3.55
CA ILE A 26 -5.02 14.11 -4.86
C ILE A 26 -6.12 13.58 -5.79
N SER A 27 -6.20 14.13 -7.01
CA SER A 27 -7.18 13.69 -8.01
C SER A 27 -6.90 12.25 -8.44
N LYS A 28 -7.93 11.54 -8.88
CA LYS A 28 -7.79 10.19 -9.43
C LYS A 28 -6.74 10.12 -10.54
N GLU A 29 -6.79 11.07 -11.47
CA GLU A 29 -5.87 11.11 -12.61
C GLU A 29 -4.41 11.23 -12.19
N ASN A 30 -4.11 12.12 -11.23
CA ASN A 30 -2.74 12.28 -10.74
C ASN A 30 -2.32 11.09 -9.87
N ALA A 31 -3.25 10.54 -9.08
CA ALA A 31 -2.98 9.39 -8.23
C ALA A 31 -2.66 8.12 -9.04
N GLU A 32 -3.31 7.91 -10.19
CA GLU A 32 -3.03 6.80 -11.10
C GLU A 32 -1.66 6.91 -11.78
N LYS A 33 -1.11 8.12 -11.92
CA LYS A 33 0.18 8.38 -12.57
C LYS A 33 1.34 8.38 -11.57
N ASP A 34 1.14 9.04 -10.43
CA ASP A 34 2.25 9.46 -9.56
C ASP A 34 2.23 8.79 -8.18
N ALA A 35 1.14 8.10 -7.81
CA ALA A 35 1.01 7.45 -6.50
C ALA A 35 0.78 5.94 -6.63
N THR A 36 0.96 5.21 -5.53
CA THR A 36 0.72 3.77 -5.48
C THR A 36 0.03 3.35 -4.19
N GLY A 37 -0.51 2.13 -4.21
CA GLY A 37 -1.06 1.47 -3.04
C GLY A 37 -2.20 2.23 -2.37
N PRO A 38 -2.13 2.45 -1.04
CA PRO A 38 -3.24 3.04 -0.32
C PRO A 38 -3.54 4.48 -0.75
N ILE A 39 -2.55 5.22 -1.27
CA ILE A 39 -2.75 6.59 -1.76
C ILE A 39 -3.57 6.57 -3.05
N ALA A 40 -3.18 5.76 -4.02
CA ALA A 40 -3.89 5.62 -5.28
C ALA A 40 -5.31 5.03 -5.07
N ARG A 41 -5.43 4.00 -4.22
CA ARG A 41 -6.72 3.39 -3.88
C ARG A 41 -7.66 4.33 -3.13
N ALA A 42 -7.13 5.23 -2.31
CA ALA A 42 -7.95 6.23 -1.62
C ALA A 42 -8.50 7.31 -2.56
N SER A 43 -7.95 7.40 -3.77
CA SER A 43 -8.30 8.35 -4.84
C SER A 43 -9.00 7.69 -6.03
N GLY A 44 -9.54 6.49 -5.88
CA GLY A 44 -10.42 5.85 -6.86
C GLY A 44 -9.76 4.80 -7.75
N MET A 45 -8.50 4.44 -7.49
CA MET A 45 -7.85 3.29 -8.13
C MET A 45 -8.44 1.98 -7.58
N LYS A 46 -8.92 1.11 -8.46
CA LYS A 46 -9.56 -0.16 -8.09
C LYS A 46 -8.64 -1.35 -8.37
N PHE A 47 -7.37 -1.19 -8.03
CA PHE A 47 -6.34 -2.20 -8.29
C PHE A 47 -5.39 -2.36 -7.11
N ASP A 48 -5.00 -3.60 -6.85
CA ASP A 48 -4.04 -4.02 -5.83
C ASP A 48 -3.28 -5.23 -6.38
N TYR A 49 -1.95 -5.26 -6.24
CA TYR A 49 -1.15 -6.35 -6.82
C TYR A 49 -1.43 -7.73 -6.21
N ARG A 50 -2.14 -7.80 -5.08
CA ARG A 50 -2.61 -9.05 -4.48
C ARG A 50 -3.79 -9.67 -5.22
N GLU A 51 -4.58 -8.89 -5.96
CA GLU A 51 -5.77 -9.37 -6.65
C GLU A 51 -5.49 -10.47 -7.71
N PRO A 52 -4.48 -10.32 -8.60
CA PRO A 52 -4.10 -11.40 -9.52
C PRO A 52 -3.26 -12.52 -8.85
N HIS A 53 -2.83 -12.35 -7.60
CA HIS A 53 -1.91 -13.29 -6.96
C HIS A 53 -2.63 -14.58 -6.54
N SER A 54 -2.15 -15.73 -7.02
CA SER A 54 -2.78 -17.05 -6.87
C SER A 54 -3.14 -17.42 -5.42
N THR A 55 -2.28 -17.06 -4.46
CA THR A 55 -2.55 -17.30 -3.02
C THR A 55 -3.71 -16.46 -2.51
N TYR A 56 -3.78 -15.18 -2.87
CA TYR A 56 -4.81 -14.26 -2.39
C TYR A 56 -6.17 -14.53 -3.05
N GLN A 57 -6.18 -15.02 -4.30
CA GLN A 57 -7.39 -15.52 -4.96
C GLN A 57 -8.05 -16.66 -4.17
N LYS A 58 -7.25 -17.58 -3.61
CA LYS A 58 -7.74 -18.67 -2.75
C LYS A 58 -8.18 -18.20 -1.36
N LEU A 59 -7.88 -16.97 -0.98
CA LEU A 59 -8.16 -16.41 0.34
C LEU A 59 -9.29 -15.38 0.31
N ASP A 60 -10.05 -15.30 -0.79
CA ASP A 60 -11.18 -14.37 -0.95
C ASP A 60 -10.77 -12.91 -0.68
N PHE A 61 -9.61 -12.51 -1.21
CA PHE A 61 -9.13 -11.13 -1.19
C PHE A 61 -9.94 -10.26 -2.16
N SER A 62 -10.16 -8.99 -1.80
CA SER A 62 -10.84 -8.02 -2.66
C SER A 62 -10.25 -6.63 -2.44
N THR A 63 -10.00 -5.89 -3.51
CA THR A 63 -9.44 -4.55 -3.40
C THR A 63 -10.39 -3.58 -2.67
N ILE A 64 -9.89 -2.93 -1.61
CA ILE A 64 -10.61 -1.86 -0.89
C ILE A 64 -10.14 -0.52 -1.46
N TYR A 65 -11.08 0.30 -1.91
CA TYR A 65 -10.80 1.61 -2.48
C TYR A 65 -11.80 2.65 -1.99
N ARG A 66 -11.45 3.91 -2.16
CA ARG A 66 -12.24 5.11 -1.84
C ARG A 66 -12.12 6.11 -2.98
N GLU A 67 -12.93 7.17 -2.99
CA GLU A 67 -12.99 8.11 -4.13
C GLU A 67 -12.60 9.54 -3.74
N GLU A 68 -12.55 9.83 -2.45
CA GLU A 68 -12.43 11.19 -1.92
C GLU A 68 -11.00 11.75 -2.02
N GLY A 69 -9.98 10.88 -2.02
CA GLY A 69 -8.57 11.26 -2.22
C GLY A 69 -7.94 12.12 -1.12
N ASP A 70 -8.65 12.39 -0.03
CA ASP A 70 -8.18 13.18 1.11
C ASP A 70 -7.47 12.32 2.18
N VAL A 71 -6.88 12.97 3.19
CA VAL A 71 -6.23 12.29 4.31
C VAL A 71 -7.22 11.37 5.05
N LEU A 72 -8.48 11.79 5.21
CA LEU A 72 -9.48 10.97 5.89
C LEU A 72 -9.73 9.64 5.16
N ALA A 73 -9.89 9.65 3.84
CA ALA A 73 -10.06 8.46 3.02
C ALA A 73 -8.87 7.50 3.20
N ARG A 74 -7.64 8.02 3.16
CA ARG A 74 -6.43 7.23 3.41
C ARG A 74 -6.42 6.58 4.81
N VAL A 75 -6.86 7.31 5.83
CA VAL A 75 -6.95 6.80 7.21
C VAL A 75 -7.99 5.68 7.32
N VAL A 76 -9.22 5.93 6.85
CA VAL A 76 -10.31 4.95 6.98
C VAL A 76 -10.04 3.71 6.13
N GLN A 77 -9.50 3.87 4.92
CA GLN A 77 -9.10 2.75 4.07
C GLN A 77 -8.09 1.83 4.76
N ARG A 78 -7.06 2.39 5.43
CA ARG A 78 -6.09 1.57 6.18
C ARG A 78 -6.73 0.76 7.30
N PHE A 79 -7.71 1.32 8.02
CA PHE A 79 -8.46 0.54 9.02
C PHE A 79 -9.26 -0.60 8.38
N ASP A 80 -9.85 -0.36 7.22
CA ASP A 80 -10.59 -1.40 6.49
C ASP A 80 -9.65 -2.49 5.96
N GLU A 81 -8.47 -2.13 5.45
CA GLU A 81 -7.40 -3.06 5.04
C GLU A 81 -6.86 -3.88 6.22
N VAL A 82 -6.72 -3.29 7.41
CA VAL A 82 -6.35 -4.03 8.64
C VAL A 82 -7.42 -5.06 8.99
N ASN A 83 -8.70 -4.68 8.92
CA ASN A 83 -9.79 -5.61 9.17
C ASN A 83 -9.82 -6.77 8.17
N GLN A 84 -9.61 -6.48 6.88
CA GLN A 84 -9.50 -7.51 5.87
C GLN A 84 -8.27 -8.41 6.10
N SER A 85 -7.13 -7.83 6.51
CA SER A 85 -5.92 -8.58 6.84
C SER A 85 -6.17 -9.57 7.98
N ILE A 86 -6.89 -9.16 9.03
CA ILE A 86 -7.30 -10.04 10.14
C ILE A 86 -8.18 -11.19 9.62
N ASP A 87 -9.13 -10.90 8.73
CA ASP A 87 -9.99 -11.94 8.16
C ASP A 87 -9.21 -12.91 7.28
N ILE A 88 -8.24 -12.43 6.51
CA ILE A 88 -7.33 -13.28 5.72
C ILE A 88 -6.50 -14.17 6.64
N ILE A 89 -5.91 -13.63 7.71
CA ILE A 89 -5.12 -14.41 8.68
C ILE A 89 -5.96 -15.54 9.28
N LYS A 90 -7.21 -15.27 9.66
CA LYS A 90 -8.13 -16.32 10.16
C LYS A 90 -8.37 -17.40 9.12
N ARG A 91 -8.64 -17.03 7.86
CA ARG A 91 -8.83 -17.98 6.76
C ARG A 91 -7.57 -18.81 6.50
N VAL A 92 -6.39 -18.20 6.59
CA VAL A 92 -5.11 -18.92 6.47
C VAL A 92 -4.98 -19.94 7.59
N ILE A 93 -5.24 -19.56 8.84
CA ILE A 93 -5.20 -20.49 9.99
C ILE A 93 -6.18 -21.65 9.80
N ASP A 94 -7.39 -21.38 9.29
CA ASP A 94 -8.42 -22.40 9.07
C ASP A 94 -8.12 -23.33 7.88
N ARG A 95 -7.36 -22.86 6.88
CA ARG A 95 -7.11 -23.56 5.61
C ARG A 95 -5.68 -24.06 5.44
N ILE A 96 -4.78 -23.81 6.41
CA ILE A 96 -3.37 -24.21 6.29
C ILE A 96 -3.25 -25.73 6.25
N GLU A 97 -2.62 -26.24 5.20
CA GLU A 97 -2.34 -27.65 5.03
C GLU A 97 -0.89 -27.96 5.47
N PRO A 98 -0.63 -29.13 6.09
CA PRO A 98 0.73 -29.55 6.39
C PRO A 98 1.50 -29.81 5.09
N GLY A 99 2.78 -29.40 5.06
CA GLY A 99 3.64 -29.57 3.89
C GLY A 99 5.06 -29.07 4.15
N PRO A 100 5.97 -29.24 3.18
CA PRO A 100 7.30 -28.64 3.25
C PRO A 100 7.17 -27.11 3.30
N ILE A 101 7.87 -26.48 4.25
CA ILE A 101 7.86 -25.02 4.42
C ILE A 101 8.81 -24.32 3.44
N ARG A 102 9.88 -25.02 3.02
CA ARG A 102 10.91 -24.48 2.16
C ARG A 102 11.37 -25.55 1.17
N GLU A 103 11.39 -25.18 -0.10
CA GLU A 103 12.04 -25.93 -1.17
C GLU A 103 13.16 -25.05 -1.72
N TYR A 104 14.32 -25.66 -1.97
CA TYR A 104 15.45 -24.98 -2.59
C TYR A 104 15.43 -25.29 -4.08
N THR A 105 15.52 -24.26 -4.91
CA THR A 105 15.74 -24.39 -6.35
C THR A 105 17.15 -23.93 -6.68
N GLU A 106 17.73 -24.50 -7.74
CA GLU A 106 18.91 -23.92 -8.34
C GLU A 106 18.53 -22.57 -8.98
N MET A 107 19.42 -21.58 -8.82
CA MET A 107 19.20 -20.25 -9.37
C MET A 107 19.97 -20.14 -10.68
N GLU A 108 19.23 -19.99 -11.77
CA GLU A 108 19.81 -19.78 -13.09
C GLU A 108 20.30 -18.33 -13.25
N ALA A 109 21.32 -18.13 -14.06
CA ALA A 109 21.75 -16.79 -14.45
C ALA A 109 20.64 -16.08 -15.24
N GLY A 110 20.48 -14.78 -15.00
CA GLY A 110 19.51 -13.98 -15.73
C GLY A 110 18.97 -12.80 -14.94
N GLU A 111 17.93 -12.20 -15.50
CA GLU A 111 17.26 -11.01 -14.96
C GLU A 111 15.80 -11.33 -14.66
N ALA A 112 15.32 -10.87 -13.51
CA ALA A 112 13.93 -11.03 -13.12
C ALA A 112 13.40 -9.76 -12.46
N GLU A 113 12.17 -9.39 -12.82
CA GLU A 113 11.40 -8.37 -12.14
C GLU A 113 10.24 -9.03 -11.37
N HIS A 114 10.09 -8.68 -10.10
CA HIS A 114 8.95 -9.10 -9.30
C HIS A 114 8.29 -7.89 -8.63
N ARG A 115 6.96 -7.81 -8.78
CA ARG A 115 6.12 -6.77 -8.17
C ARG A 115 5.22 -7.39 -7.13
N MET A 116 5.11 -6.71 -5.99
CA MET A 116 4.25 -7.11 -4.90
C MET A 116 3.59 -5.90 -4.23
N GLU A 117 2.53 -6.14 -3.46
CA GLU A 117 1.88 -5.10 -2.67
C GLU A 117 2.46 -5.07 -1.25
N ALA A 118 3.33 -4.10 -0.96
CA ALA A 118 3.69 -3.78 0.40
C ALA A 118 2.57 -2.94 1.06
N PRO A 119 2.53 -2.80 2.41
CA PRO A 119 1.50 -1.99 3.07
C PRO A 119 1.44 -0.52 2.61
N ARG A 120 2.53 -0.02 2.04
CA ARG A 120 2.66 1.34 1.50
C ARG A 120 2.38 1.43 -0.01
N GLY A 121 2.22 0.30 -0.69
CA GLY A 121 1.93 0.20 -2.12
C GLY A 121 2.87 -0.71 -2.89
N GLU A 122 2.90 -0.53 -4.20
CA GLU A 122 3.70 -1.34 -5.12
C GLU A 122 5.18 -1.29 -4.76
N LEU A 123 5.75 -2.46 -4.50
CA LEU A 123 7.17 -2.68 -4.30
C LEU A 123 7.69 -3.56 -5.43
N THR A 124 8.70 -3.06 -6.14
CA THR A 124 9.30 -3.74 -7.28
C THR A 124 10.74 -4.08 -6.97
N TYR A 125 11.09 -5.35 -7.16
CA TYR A 125 12.47 -5.83 -7.17
C TYR A 125 12.86 -6.18 -8.59
N TYR A 126 13.97 -5.64 -9.05
CA TYR A 126 14.68 -6.11 -10.23
C TYR A 126 16.00 -6.69 -9.77
N ILE A 127 16.28 -7.94 -10.12
CA ILE A 127 17.48 -8.67 -9.70
C ILE A 127 18.13 -9.27 -10.94
N ARG A 128 19.45 -9.14 -11.02
CA ARG A 128 20.29 -9.80 -12.02
C ARG A 128 21.30 -10.71 -11.35
N THR A 129 21.43 -11.93 -11.87
CA THR A 129 22.33 -12.97 -11.33
C THR A 129 23.26 -13.51 -12.40
N ASN A 130 24.46 -13.92 -11.99
CA ASN A 130 25.44 -14.55 -12.86
C ASN A 130 25.34 -16.10 -12.84
N GLU A 131 26.17 -16.76 -13.65
CA GLU A 131 26.22 -18.24 -13.75
C GLU A 131 26.64 -18.94 -12.44
N GLU A 132 27.25 -18.22 -11.51
CA GLU A 132 27.64 -18.73 -10.19
C GLU A 132 26.49 -18.59 -9.15
N GLY A 133 25.36 -18.00 -9.55
CA GLY A 133 24.25 -17.70 -8.66
C GLY A 133 24.49 -16.48 -7.76
N ASN A 134 25.50 -15.66 -8.05
CA ASN A 134 25.74 -14.41 -7.34
C ASN A 134 24.84 -13.29 -7.88
N ILE A 135 24.33 -12.44 -7.00
CA ILE A 135 23.57 -11.24 -7.38
C ILE A 135 24.55 -10.18 -7.86
N GLU A 136 24.46 -9.82 -9.14
CA GLU A 136 25.27 -8.75 -9.75
C GLU A 136 24.61 -7.38 -9.61
N ASP A 137 23.28 -7.33 -9.69
CA ASP A 137 22.50 -6.11 -9.51
C ASP A 137 21.19 -6.41 -8.78
N ALA A 138 20.79 -5.48 -7.91
CA ALA A 138 19.52 -5.53 -7.21
C ALA A 138 18.96 -4.12 -7.08
N THR A 139 18.09 -3.76 -8.02
CA THR A 139 17.39 -2.47 -8.03
C THR A 139 16.04 -2.62 -7.35
N ILE A 140 15.76 -1.76 -6.36
CA ILE A 140 14.53 -1.80 -5.57
C ILE A 140 13.78 -0.49 -5.75
N ARG A 141 12.56 -0.55 -6.31
CA ARG A 141 11.66 0.60 -6.32
C ARG A 141 10.66 0.47 -5.18
N THR A 142 10.86 1.25 -4.13
CA THR A 142 9.97 1.29 -2.97
C THR A 142 8.74 2.16 -3.25
N PRO A 143 7.59 1.90 -2.60
CA PRO A 143 6.41 2.75 -2.78
C PRO A 143 6.58 4.14 -2.17
N SER A 144 7.43 4.29 -1.15
CA SER A 144 7.61 5.55 -0.42
C SER A 144 8.11 6.69 -1.32
N ILE A 145 9.02 6.42 -2.27
CA ILE A 145 9.55 7.47 -3.14
C ILE A 145 8.46 8.10 -4.02
N MET A 146 7.60 7.26 -4.61
CA MET A 146 6.48 7.71 -5.43
C MET A 146 5.46 8.48 -4.58
N ASN A 147 5.06 7.91 -3.43
CA ASN A 147 4.03 8.51 -2.60
C ASN A 147 4.47 9.83 -1.95
N VAL A 148 5.74 9.96 -1.57
CA VAL A 148 6.29 11.22 -1.05
C VAL A 148 6.43 12.25 -2.16
N GLN A 149 6.85 11.85 -3.37
CA GLN A 149 6.88 12.77 -4.51
C GLN A 149 5.48 13.28 -4.86
N ALA A 150 4.49 12.38 -4.97
CA ALA A 150 3.09 12.77 -5.20
C ALA A 150 2.53 13.67 -4.08
N CYS A 151 2.96 13.47 -2.84
CA CYS A 151 2.61 14.32 -1.72
C CYS A 151 3.08 15.77 -1.96
N VAL A 152 4.34 15.94 -2.34
CA VAL A 152 4.94 17.25 -2.59
C VAL A 152 4.30 17.92 -3.80
N ASP A 153 4.13 17.19 -4.90
CA ASP A 153 3.67 17.76 -6.18
C ASP A 153 2.19 18.12 -6.17
N HIS A 154 1.34 17.29 -5.53
CA HIS A 154 -0.11 17.41 -5.67
C HIS A 154 -0.85 17.79 -4.40
N MET A 155 -0.31 17.46 -3.22
CA MET A 155 -1.07 17.56 -1.96
C MET A 155 -0.63 18.72 -1.08
N MET A 156 0.69 18.94 -0.93
CA MET A 156 1.23 19.91 0.04
C MET A 156 0.84 21.36 -0.28
N GLY A 157 0.73 21.72 -1.57
CA GLY A 157 0.27 23.05 -1.98
C GLY A 157 -1.17 23.38 -1.57
N GLY A 158 -1.98 22.36 -1.24
CA GLY A 158 -3.35 22.52 -0.77
C GLY A 158 -3.48 22.61 0.76
N ALA A 159 -2.38 22.63 1.52
CA ALA A 159 -2.41 22.70 2.98
C ALA A 159 -2.86 24.09 3.49
N PRO A 160 -3.99 24.21 4.21
CA PRO A 160 -4.44 25.51 4.74
C PRO A 160 -3.55 26.05 5.86
N THR A 161 -2.94 25.16 6.63
CA THR A 161 -2.05 25.49 7.75
C THR A 161 -0.85 24.55 7.81
N ILE A 162 0.19 24.95 8.55
CA ILE A 162 1.37 24.10 8.82
C ILE A 162 0.94 22.78 9.50
N ALA A 163 -0.06 22.84 10.39
CA ALA A 163 -0.57 21.63 11.04
C ALA A 163 -1.23 20.67 10.04
N ASP A 164 -1.87 21.20 8.99
CA ASP A 164 -2.44 20.36 7.94
C ASP A 164 -1.34 19.76 7.06
N ALA A 165 -0.26 20.50 6.77
CA ALA A 165 0.89 19.96 6.03
C ALA A 165 1.50 18.72 6.71
N VAL A 166 1.59 18.72 8.05
CA VAL A 166 2.00 17.53 8.82
C VAL A 166 1.04 16.37 8.60
N ALA A 167 -0.27 16.60 8.70
CA ALA A 167 -1.26 15.54 8.48
C ALA A 167 -1.20 14.95 7.07
N ILE A 168 -0.92 15.79 6.06
CA ILE A 168 -0.74 15.36 4.67
C ILE A 168 0.49 14.48 4.55
N TYR A 169 1.64 14.95 5.04
CA TYR A 169 2.90 14.21 4.96
C TYR A 169 2.85 12.87 5.70
N GLU A 170 2.30 12.85 6.93
CA GLU A 170 2.14 11.59 7.69
C GLU A 170 1.17 10.62 6.99
N SER A 171 0.17 11.13 6.26
CA SER A 171 -0.80 10.29 5.57
C SER A 171 -0.20 9.46 4.44
N VAL A 172 0.96 9.85 3.90
CA VAL A 172 1.67 9.07 2.89
C VAL A 172 2.59 7.99 3.47
N ASP A 173 2.64 7.86 4.80
CA ASP A 173 3.46 6.87 5.54
C ASP A 173 4.93 6.87 5.05
N PRO A 174 5.64 7.99 5.25
CA PRO A 174 6.99 8.17 4.76
C PRO A 174 7.94 7.24 5.50
N CYS A 175 8.60 6.35 4.78
CA CYS A 175 9.64 5.50 5.34
C CYS A 175 10.99 6.01 4.84
N ILE A 176 11.75 6.69 5.71
CA ILE A 176 13.05 7.27 5.35
C ILE A 176 14.01 6.18 4.83
N ALA A 177 14.04 5.01 5.47
CA ALA A 177 14.87 3.89 5.02
C ALA A 177 14.48 3.33 3.64
N CYS A 178 13.27 3.60 3.16
CA CYS A 178 12.85 3.25 1.81
C CYS A 178 13.22 4.32 0.77
N LEU A 179 13.40 5.57 1.22
CA LEU A 179 13.73 6.72 0.37
C LEU A 179 15.24 6.85 0.11
N GLU A 180 16.08 6.39 1.04
CA GLU A 180 17.54 6.50 0.97
C GLU A 180 18.23 5.30 0.29
N ARG A 181 17.51 4.51 -0.51
CA ARG A 181 18.04 3.33 -1.21
C ARG A 181 18.56 3.66 -2.59
#